data_AF-A0A0B1S4L4-F1
#
_entry.id   AF-A0A0B1S4L4-F1
#
_cell.length_a   1.000
_cell.length_b   1.000
_cell.length_c   1.000
_cell.angle_alpha   90.00
_cell.angle_beta   90.00
_cell.angle_gamma   90.00
#
_symmetry.space_group_name_H-M   'P 1'
#
loop_
_entity.id
_entity.type
_entity.pdbx_description
1 polymer ?
#
loop_
_entity_poly.entity_id
_entity_poly.type
_entity_poly.pdbx_seq_one_letter_code
_entity_poly.pdbx_strand_id
1 'polypeptide(L)'
;MYLFNCRESIADDFRRRVWPRDHLYNDIHAYSISDLILLHNGQLEKQVRGFLKHAVDHVLHCSLCRQKGFICEICEAHDVIYPFETETTYRCPRCFSVFHTECANRMEDCPKCVRRAKYEIRQEASDLPLG
;
A
#
# COMPACT_ATOMS: atom_id res chain seq x y z
N MET A 1 0.76 3.55 7.13
CA MET A 1 0.72 2.08 7.30
C MET A 1 -0.65 1.68 7.85
N TYR A 2 -1.26 0.57 7.40
CA TYR A 2 -2.64 0.19 7.78
C TYR A 2 -2.88 0.11 9.29
N LEU A 3 -1.93 -0.48 10.02
CA LEU A 3 -2.00 -0.70 11.47
C LEU A 3 -2.05 0.62 12.26
N PHE A 4 -1.23 1.62 11.88
CA PHE A 4 -1.20 2.91 12.57
C PHE A 4 -2.45 3.76 12.39
N ASN A 5 -3.27 3.45 11.38
CA ASN A 5 -4.56 4.11 11.17
C ASN A 5 -5.73 3.22 11.64
N CYS A 6 -5.47 2.08 12.29
CA CYS A 6 -6.49 1.15 12.81
C CYS A 6 -6.93 1.60 14.21
N ARG A 7 -6.86 0.71 15.21
CA ARG A 7 -7.07 1.03 16.63
C ARG A 7 -5.71 1.32 17.27
N GLU A 8 -5.65 2.24 18.22
CA GLU A 8 -4.39 2.58 18.92
C GLU A 8 -3.76 1.35 19.58
N SER A 9 -4.57 0.45 20.13
CA SER A 9 -4.06 -0.81 20.71
C SER A 9 -3.28 -1.68 19.73
N ILE A 10 -3.68 -1.68 18.45
CA ILE A 10 -2.99 -2.43 17.39
C ILE A 10 -1.71 -1.69 16.97
N ALA A 11 -1.79 -0.37 16.85
CA ALA A 11 -0.63 0.47 16.55
C ALA A 11 0.46 0.30 17.61
N ASP A 12 0.10 0.34 18.89
CA ASP A 12 1.01 0.17 20.01
C ASP A 12 1.58 -1.24 20.11
N ASP A 13 0.79 -2.28 19.87
CA ASP A 13 1.31 -3.66 19.82
C ASP A 13 2.38 -3.79 18.72
N PHE A 14 2.13 -3.22 17.54
CA PHE A 14 3.11 -3.23 16.46
C PHE A 14 4.38 -2.43 16.80
N ARG A 15 4.25 -1.22 17.37
CA ARG A 15 5.39 -0.42 17.84
C ARG A 15 6.26 -1.21 18.83
N ARG A 16 5.64 -1.89 19.80
CA ARG A 16 6.35 -2.71 20.80
C ARG A 16 7.09 -3.91 20.18
N ARG A 17 6.52 -4.54 19.16
CA ARG A 17 7.16 -5.66 18.46
C ARG A 17 8.38 -5.25 17.66
N VAL A 18 8.37 -4.04 17.10
CA VAL A 18 9.48 -3.54 16.26
C VAL A 18 10.55 -2.81 17.08
N TRP A 19 10.21 -2.31 18.28
CA TRP A 19 11.16 -1.66 19.18
C TRP A 19 12.42 -2.50 19.43
N PRO A 20 13.64 -1.92 19.37
CA PRO A 20 13.98 -0.50 19.24
C PRO A 20 14.25 -0.03 17.80
N ARG A 21 13.68 -0.69 16.79
CA ARG A 21 13.99 -0.45 15.36
C ARG A 21 12.85 0.23 14.62
N ASP A 22 12.25 1.25 15.21
CA ASP A 22 11.12 1.97 14.62
C ASP A 22 11.44 2.60 13.27
N HIS A 23 12.71 2.92 13.00
CA HIS A 23 13.17 3.39 11.70
C HIS A 23 12.80 2.45 10.55
N LEU A 24 12.72 1.13 10.79
CA LEU A 24 12.41 0.13 9.75
C LEU A 24 11.01 0.28 9.13
N TYR A 25 10.05 0.90 9.82
CA TYR A 25 8.74 1.19 9.25
C TYR A 25 8.54 2.68 8.93
N ASN A 26 9.47 3.54 9.31
CA ASN A 26 9.42 4.98 9.05
C ASN A 26 10.10 5.33 7.71
N ASP A 27 11.24 4.71 7.41
CA ASP A 27 12.01 4.94 6.18
C ASP A 27 12.61 3.62 5.67
N ILE A 28 12.34 3.31 4.40
CA ILE A 28 12.79 2.07 3.73
C ILE A 28 14.31 2.03 3.51
N HIS A 29 14.99 3.17 3.57
CA HIS A 29 16.43 3.33 3.34
C HIS A 29 17.22 3.59 4.62
N ALA A 30 16.56 3.76 5.77
CA ALA A 30 17.23 3.95 7.04
C ALA A 30 17.66 2.61 7.65
N TYR A 31 18.96 2.46 7.92
CA TYR A 31 19.53 1.30 8.61
C TYR A 31 20.63 1.76 9.56
N SER A 32 20.69 1.16 10.75
CA SER A 32 21.81 1.33 11.66
C SER A 32 22.96 0.37 11.31
N ILE A 33 24.17 0.63 11.83
CA ILE A 33 25.29 -0.32 11.70
C ILE A 33 24.92 -1.68 12.30
N SER A 34 24.19 -1.70 13.41
CA SER A 34 23.71 -2.94 14.03
C SER A 34 22.77 -3.72 13.11
N ASP A 35 21.93 -3.03 12.33
CA ASP A 35 21.06 -3.69 11.37
C ASP A 35 21.86 -4.32 10.24
N LEU A 36 22.92 -3.66 9.75
CA LEU A 36 23.79 -4.23 8.71
C LEU A 36 24.51 -5.50 9.18
N ILE A 37 24.92 -5.54 10.45
CA ILE A 37 25.51 -6.75 11.06
C ILE A 37 24.47 -7.89 11.12
N LEU A 38 23.23 -7.57 11.53
CA LEU A 38 22.12 -8.53 11.57
C LEU A 38 21.62 -8.94 10.18
N LEU A 39 21.81 -8.08 9.18
CA LEU A 39 21.50 -8.40 7.79
C LEU A 39 22.51 -9.41 7.26
N HIS A 40 23.80 -9.22 7.54
CA HIS A 40 24.86 -10.13 7.12
C HIS A 40 24.67 -11.56 7.62
N ASN A 41 24.08 -11.75 8.81
CA ASN A 41 23.81 -13.08 9.38
C ASN A 41 22.36 -13.56 9.18
N GLY A 42 21.54 -12.84 8.39
CA GLY A 42 20.15 -13.16 8.08
C GLY A 42 19.15 -12.99 9.24
N GLN A 43 19.59 -12.53 10.42
CA GLN A 43 18.71 -12.33 11.57
C GLN A 43 17.72 -11.19 11.36
N LEU A 44 18.16 -10.10 10.70
CA LEU A 44 17.28 -8.97 10.40
C LEU A 44 16.11 -9.40 9.51
N GLU A 45 16.38 -10.17 8.45
CA GLU A 45 15.34 -10.69 7.56
C GLU A 45 14.32 -11.53 8.31
N LYS A 46 14.79 -12.45 9.17
CA LYS A 46 13.91 -13.29 9.99
C LYS A 46 13.01 -12.47 10.93
N GLN A 47 13.57 -11.44 11.56
CA GLN A 47 12.80 -10.52 12.42
C GLN A 47 11.75 -9.77 11.59
N VAL A 48 12.16 -9.24 10.43
CA VAL A 48 11.30 -8.51 9.49
C VAL A 48 10.13 -9.34 9.02
N ARG A 49 10.38 -10.57 8.56
CA ARG A 49 9.32 -11.50 8.18
C ARG A 49 8.36 -11.78 9.33
N GLY A 50 8.87 -11.87 10.57
CA GLY A 50 8.05 -12.08 11.75
C GLY A 50 7.04 -10.97 12.00
N PHE A 51 7.48 -9.71 12.02
CA PHE A 51 6.57 -8.58 12.22
C PHE A 51 5.67 -8.30 11.00
N LEU A 52 6.16 -8.53 9.78
CA LEU A 52 5.35 -8.40 8.57
C LEU A 52 4.22 -9.41 8.53
N LYS A 53 4.49 -10.67 8.89
CA LYS A 53 3.46 -11.71 8.96
C LYS A 53 2.31 -11.30 9.89
N HIS A 54 2.64 -10.76 11.06
CA HIS A 54 1.63 -10.26 11.99
C HIS A 54 0.84 -9.07 11.41
N ALA A 55 1.52 -8.12 10.76
CA ALA A 55 0.86 -6.97 10.16
C ALA A 55 -0.08 -7.37 9.01
N VAL A 56 0.37 -8.26 8.12
CA VAL A 56 -0.43 -8.78 7.01
C VAL A 56 -1.65 -9.53 7.53
N ASP A 57 -1.44 -10.46 8.47
CA ASP A 57 -2.52 -11.23 9.09
C ASP A 57 -3.58 -10.32 9.72
N HIS A 58 -3.17 -9.28 10.44
CA HIS A 58 -4.09 -8.30 10.99
C HIS A 58 -4.89 -7.58 9.89
N VAL A 59 -4.24 -7.11 8.82
CA VAL A 59 -4.92 -6.36 7.77
C VAL A 59 -5.98 -7.22 7.07
N LEU A 60 -5.64 -8.47 6.75
CA LEU A 60 -6.54 -9.39 6.06
C LEU A 60 -7.77 -9.77 6.90
N HIS A 61 -7.66 -9.81 8.23
CA HIS A 61 -8.74 -10.23 9.12
C HIS A 61 -9.44 -9.09 9.88
N CYS A 62 -8.96 -7.85 9.78
CA CYS A 62 -9.54 -6.71 10.46
C CYS A 62 -10.55 -5.94 9.60
N SER A 63 -11.79 -5.83 10.07
CA SER A 63 -12.86 -5.10 9.36
C SER A 63 -12.58 -3.61 9.13
N LEU A 64 -11.80 -2.96 10.00
CA LEU A 64 -11.39 -1.56 9.83
C LEU A 64 -10.31 -1.41 8.75
N CYS A 65 -9.38 -2.36 8.68
CA CYS A 65 -8.33 -2.37 7.65
C CYS A 65 -8.90 -2.76 6.29
N ARG A 66 -9.88 -3.68 6.27
CA ARG A 66 -10.59 -4.10 5.06
C ARG A 66 -11.24 -2.95 4.28
N GLN A 67 -11.78 -1.96 5.00
CA GLN A 67 -12.36 -0.76 4.38
C GLN A 67 -11.34 0.13 3.66
N LYS A 68 -10.04 -0.08 3.88
CA LYS A 68 -8.94 0.66 3.25
C LYS A 68 -8.26 -0.12 2.12
N GLY A 69 -8.73 -1.32 1.84
CA GLY A 69 -8.31 -2.06 0.66
C GLY A 69 -8.95 -1.50 -0.61
N PHE A 70 -8.66 -2.14 -1.73
CA PHE A 70 -9.12 -1.73 -3.04
C PHE A 70 -10.01 -2.79 -3.66
N ILE A 71 -10.93 -2.37 -4.51
CA ILE A 71 -11.63 -3.24 -5.45
C ILE A 71 -11.03 -2.98 -6.83
N CYS A 72 -10.71 -4.04 -7.56
CA CYS A 72 -10.17 -3.91 -8.91
C CYS A 72 -11.26 -3.43 -9.87
N GLU A 73 -11.13 -2.20 -10.39
CA GLU A 73 -12.10 -1.57 -11.34
C GLU A 73 -12.19 -2.28 -12.70
N ILE A 74 -11.30 -3.25 -12.99
CA ILE A 74 -11.25 -3.94 -14.28
C ILE A 74 -12.11 -5.21 -14.26
N CYS A 75 -11.92 -6.06 -13.24
CA CYS A 75 -12.71 -7.30 -13.12
C CYS A 75 -13.92 -7.13 -12.22
N GLU A 76 -14.00 -6.07 -11.42
CA GLU A 76 -15.06 -5.78 -10.45
C GLU A 76 -15.35 -6.95 -9.50
N ALA A 77 -14.36 -7.82 -9.28
CA ALA A 77 -14.44 -8.88 -8.30
C ALA A 77 -14.62 -8.26 -6.90
N HIS A 78 -15.45 -8.89 -6.07
CA HIS A 78 -15.74 -8.40 -4.71
C HIS A 78 -14.59 -8.65 -3.72
N ASP A 79 -13.50 -9.23 -4.21
CA ASP A 79 -12.30 -9.47 -3.44
C ASP A 79 -11.56 -8.16 -3.19
N VAL A 80 -11.23 -7.95 -1.92
CA VAL A 80 -10.48 -6.77 -1.49
C VAL A 80 -9.00 -7.07 -1.65
N ILE A 81 -8.32 -6.26 -2.45
CA ILE A 81 -6.88 -6.36 -2.70
C ILE A 81 -6.11 -5.23 -2.05
N TYR A 82 -4.83 -5.46 -1.78
CA TYR A 82 -3.96 -4.51 -1.09
C TYR A 82 -2.64 -4.29 -1.83
N PRO A 83 -2.05 -3.07 -1.75
CA PRO A 83 -0.78 -2.76 -2.40
C PRO A 83 0.43 -3.55 -1.87
N PHE A 84 0.33 -4.18 -0.70
CA PHE A 84 1.41 -5.02 -0.14
C PHE A 84 1.39 -6.44 -0.70
N GLU A 85 0.35 -6.84 -1.44
CA GLU A 85 0.26 -8.13 -2.13
C GLU A 85 0.99 -8.02 -3.48
N THR A 86 2.30 -7.77 -3.43
CA THR A 86 3.12 -7.36 -4.59
C THR A 86 3.23 -8.41 -5.70
N GLU A 87 2.90 -9.67 -5.42
CA GLU A 87 2.92 -10.75 -6.40
C GLU A 87 1.64 -10.78 -7.25
N THR A 88 0.50 -10.42 -6.66
CA THR A 88 -0.84 -10.57 -7.28
C THR A 88 -1.46 -9.22 -7.65
N THR A 89 -0.87 -8.11 -7.23
CA THR A 89 -1.40 -6.78 -7.46
C THR A 89 -0.42 -5.83 -8.13
N TYR A 90 -0.98 -4.88 -8.88
CA TYR A 90 -0.30 -3.76 -9.48
C TYR A 90 -0.85 -2.45 -8.90
N ARG A 91 0.03 -1.55 -8.47
CA ARG A 91 -0.31 -0.21 -8.01
C ARG A 91 0.03 0.83 -9.07
N CYS A 92 -0.95 1.58 -9.54
CA CYS A 92 -0.73 2.69 -10.46
C CYS A 92 0.20 3.75 -9.83
N PRO A 93 1.29 4.16 -10.50
CA PRO A 93 2.26 5.11 -9.95
C PRO A 93 1.71 6.55 -9.86
N ARG A 94 0.66 6.88 -10.62
CA ARG A 94 0.06 8.23 -10.67
C ARG A 94 -1.02 8.45 -9.64
N CYS A 95 -1.99 7.53 -9.55
CA CYS A 95 -3.17 7.69 -8.70
C CYS A 95 -3.24 6.72 -7.52
N PHE A 96 -2.26 5.83 -7.40
CA PHE A 96 -2.14 4.81 -6.34
C PHE A 96 -3.32 3.83 -6.24
N SER A 97 -4.16 3.75 -7.27
CA SER A 97 -5.19 2.71 -7.33
C SER A 97 -4.54 1.35 -7.58
N VAL A 98 -5.12 0.32 -6.99
CA VAL A 98 -4.60 -1.05 -7.03
C VAL A 98 -5.51 -1.90 -7.92
N PHE A 99 -4.89 -2.75 -8.72
CA PHE A 99 -5.53 -3.68 -9.63
C PHE A 99 -4.88 -5.05 -9.47
N HIS A 100 -5.55 -6.13 -9.87
CA HIS A 100 -4.86 -7.41 -10.04
C HIS A 100 -3.79 -7.28 -11.14
N THR A 101 -2.64 -7.94 -10.97
CA THR A 101 -1.54 -7.94 -11.96
C THR A 101 -2.03 -8.38 -13.33
N GLU A 102 -2.84 -9.44 -13.38
CA GLU A 102 -3.41 -9.95 -14.63
C GLU A 102 -4.36 -8.94 -15.30
N CYS A 103 -5.13 -8.19 -14.52
CA CYS A 103 -6.00 -7.15 -15.04
C CYS A 103 -5.20 -5.95 -15.54
N ALA A 104 -4.16 -5.55 -14.81
CA ALA A 104 -3.27 -4.47 -15.20
C ALA A 104 -2.50 -4.79 -16.49
N ASN A 105 -2.12 -6.05 -16.73
CA ASN A 105 -1.46 -6.45 -17.97
C ASN A 105 -2.35 -6.31 -19.22
N ARG A 106 -3.68 -6.28 -19.05
CA ARG A 106 -4.65 -6.08 -20.15
C ARG A 106 -5.03 -4.62 -20.36
N MET A 107 -4.60 -3.74 -19.46
CA MET A 107 -4.97 -2.33 -19.51
C MET A 107 -3.88 -1.55 -20.26
N GLU A 108 -4.28 -0.70 -21.20
CA GLU A 108 -3.36 0.25 -21.83
C GLU A 108 -3.08 1.43 -20.88
N ASP A 109 -4.14 1.98 -20.30
CA ASP A 109 -4.09 3.11 -19.38
C ASP A 109 -4.88 2.83 -18.09
N CYS A 110 -4.51 3.52 -17.02
CA CYS A 110 -5.25 3.41 -15.75
C CYS A 110 -6.63 4.08 -15.89
N PRO A 111 -7.76 3.35 -15.71
CA PRO A 111 -9.10 3.87 -15.96
C PRO A 111 -9.42 5.10 -15.10
N LYS A 112 -9.00 5.10 -13.84
CA LYS A 112 -9.15 6.25 -12.94
C LYS A 112 -8.33 7.46 -13.39
N CYS A 113 -7.11 7.26 -13.91
CA CYS A 113 -6.29 8.36 -14.44
C CYS A 113 -6.92 8.96 -15.71
N VAL A 114 -7.41 8.12 -16.63
CA VAL A 114 -8.12 8.57 -17.83
C VAL A 114 -9.35 9.38 -17.46
N ARG A 115 -10.14 8.89 -16.50
CA ARG A 115 -11.32 9.60 -15.99
C ARG A 115 -10.96 10.94 -15.35
N ARG A 116 -9.90 11.01 -14.53
CA ARG A 116 -9.41 12.28 -13.96
C ARG A 116 -8.98 13.30 -15.02
N ALA A 117 -8.16 12.87 -15.99
CA ALA A 117 -7.71 13.73 -17.08
C ALA A 117 -8.89 14.31 -17.88
N LYS A 118 -9.94 13.52 -18.14
CA LYS A 118 -11.16 14.02 -18.79
C LYS A 118 -11.89 15.08 -17.98
N TYR A 119 -11.89 15.00 -16.64
CA TYR A 119 -12.49 16.04 -15.80
C TYR A 119 -11.65 17.31 -15.77
N GLU A 120 -10.33 17.18 -15.71
CA GLU A 120 -9.39 18.32 -15.75
C GLU A 120 -9.55 19.12 -17.06
N ILE A 121 -9.57 18.46 -18.22
CA ILE A 121 -9.79 19.11 -19.52
C ILE A 121 -11.13 19.84 -19.59
N ARG A 122 -12.20 19.26 -19.00
CA ARG A 122 -13.52 19.89 -18.98
C ARG A 122 -13.56 21.15 -18.12
N GLN A 123 -12.83 21.16 -17.01
CA GLN A 123 -12.70 22.34 -16.14
C GLN A 123 -11.91 23.46 -16.84
N GLU A 124 -10.79 23.11 -17.47
CA GLU A 124 -10.00 24.07 -18.25
C GLU A 124 -10.83 24.69 -19.40
N ALA A 125 -11.66 23.89 -20.06
CA ALA A 125 -12.57 24.36 -21.10
C ALA A 125 -13.68 25.30 -20.57
N SER A 126 -14.14 25.12 -19.33
CA SER A 126 -15.14 26.01 -18.71
C SER A 126 -14.55 27.29 -18.14
N ASP A 127 -13.25 27.30 -17.84
CA ASP A 127 -12.55 28.44 -17.23
C ASP A 127 -11.94 29.40 -18.29
N LEU A 128 -12.06 29.08 -19.59
CA LEU A 128 -11.68 29.97 -20.68
C LEU A 128 -12.67 31.17 -20.75
N PRO A 129 -12.18 32.42 -20.69
CA PRO A 129 -13.06 33.59 -20.74
C PRO A 129 -13.80 33.62 -22.08
N LEU A 130 -15.14 33.72 -22.00
CA LEU A 130 -15.96 34.09 -23.15
C LEU A 130 -15.44 35.42 -23.67
N GLY A 131 -14.90 35.40 -24.90
CA GLY A 131 -14.35 36.58 -25.57
C GLY A 131 -15.37 37.70 -25.75
#